data_AF-A0A1H7LJB9-F1
#
_entry.id   AF-A0A1H7LJB9-F1
#
_cell.length_a   1.000
_cell.length_b   1.000
_cell.length_c   1.000
_cell.angle_alpha   90.00
_cell.angle_beta   90.00
_cell.angle_gamma   90.00
#
_symmetry.space_group_name_H-M   'P 1'
#
loop_
_entity.id
_entity.type
_entity.pdbx_description
1 polymer ?
#
loop_
_entity_poly.entity_id
_entity_poly.type
_entity_poly.pdbx_seq_one_letter_code
_entity_poly.pdbx_strand_id
1 'polypeptide(L)'
;MARGFGAEIESQVQSMRARMQLGHVDGVELFETSVRLEQLGRSLRGIGPASDPELFRHFPVAAVAVLESHFKTTVASIINAGSPYLERGLALAKDRLKSAVDVVPLLHRKSVTIGEVVAHVIPFNAVSSLEAAFRALLDADIKILVAEARDPYRLRNGHVSVADTLVASVDDLWRGLALAFERRHILAHEAATKFELSFDDAKSAVDSCAAFVNALDAVMWSTVWKDLPLTQYEMNVEAWSCCKAERRALATEIRAALAVATQKGERTRFRDLHAAWKEFNKRWVAWEDESFAMGSIRPMIAAGSRERALRARREAIQGWLSLMRPAELKSDE
;
A
#
# COMPACT_ATOMS: atom_id res chain seq x y z
N MET A 1 -10.22 8.55 -31.78
CA MET A 1 -10.27 9.52 -30.67
C MET A 1 -9.17 9.17 -29.68
N ALA A 2 -8.20 10.06 -29.47
CA ALA A 2 -7.19 9.86 -28.43
C ALA A 2 -7.89 9.80 -27.07
N ARG A 3 -7.65 8.74 -26.28
CA ARG A 3 -8.14 8.71 -24.89
C ARG A 3 -7.41 9.84 -24.15
N GLY A 4 -8.16 10.65 -23.38
CA GLY A 4 -7.56 11.66 -22.53
C GLY A 4 -6.60 11.00 -21.52
N PHE A 5 -5.52 11.69 -21.17
CA PHE A 5 -4.46 11.21 -20.28
C PHE A 5 -4.99 10.56 -18.99
N GLY A 6 -6.02 11.15 -18.38
CA GLY A 6 -6.67 10.58 -17.19
C GLY A 6 -7.36 9.23 -17.42
N ALA A 7 -8.05 9.06 -18.55
CA ALA A 7 -8.74 7.80 -18.88
C ALA A 7 -7.75 6.66 -19.15
N GLU A 8 -6.54 6.98 -19.63
CA GLU A 8 -5.47 6.01 -19.81
C GLU A 8 -4.92 5.53 -18.45
N ILE A 9 -4.60 6.45 -17.54
CA ILE A 9 -4.12 6.12 -16.19
C ILE A 9 -5.15 5.28 -15.44
N GLU A 10 -6.42 5.70 -15.45
CA GLU A 10 -7.50 4.97 -14.79
C GLU A 10 -7.61 3.54 -15.33
N SER A 11 -7.62 3.37 -16.66
CA SER A 11 -7.67 2.05 -17.28
C SER A 11 -6.47 1.18 -16.92
N GLN A 12 -5.27 1.76 -16.84
CA GLN A 12 -4.05 1.02 -16.52
C GLN A 12 -4.01 0.61 -15.04
N VAL A 13 -4.35 1.52 -14.12
CA VAL A 13 -4.44 1.23 -12.68
C VAL A 13 -5.51 0.17 -12.40
N GLN A 14 -6.70 0.30 -13.01
CA GLN A 14 -7.76 -0.69 -12.84
C GLN A 14 -7.36 -2.04 -13.44
N SER A 15 -6.70 -2.06 -14.60
CA SER A 15 -6.19 -3.31 -15.17
C SER A 15 -5.08 -3.94 -14.33
N MET A 16 -4.24 -3.14 -13.66
CA MET A 16 -3.22 -3.64 -12.75
C MET A 16 -3.88 -4.32 -11.56
N ARG A 17 -4.81 -3.64 -10.87
CA ARG A 17 -5.58 -4.17 -9.74
C ARG A 17 -6.34 -5.45 -10.08
N ALA A 18 -6.96 -5.50 -11.27
CA ALA A 18 -7.72 -6.67 -11.72
C ALA A 18 -6.87 -7.92 -11.97
N ARG A 19 -5.56 -7.77 -12.19
CA ARG A 19 -4.62 -8.90 -12.41
C ARG A 19 -4.01 -9.44 -11.12
N MET A 20 -4.23 -8.76 -9.99
CA MET A 20 -3.72 -9.16 -8.69
C MET A 20 -4.57 -10.29 -8.13
N GLN A 21 -3.93 -11.31 -7.55
CA GLN A 21 -4.63 -12.54 -7.15
C GLN A 21 -5.52 -12.32 -5.93
N LEU A 22 -5.13 -11.40 -5.05
CA LEU A 22 -5.78 -11.18 -3.76
C LEU A 22 -6.66 -9.91 -3.72
N GLY A 23 -6.86 -9.24 -4.87
CA GLY A 23 -7.65 -8.01 -4.98
C GLY A 23 -6.97 -6.78 -4.37
N HIS A 24 -7.72 -5.68 -4.22
CA HIS A 24 -7.22 -4.44 -3.61
C HIS A 24 -7.37 -4.49 -2.09
N VAL A 25 -6.31 -4.96 -1.43
CA VAL A 25 -6.16 -4.87 0.02
C VAL A 25 -4.82 -4.19 0.27
N ASP A 26 -4.84 -3.03 0.92
CA ASP A 26 -3.65 -2.22 1.15
C ASP A 26 -2.49 -3.07 1.71
N GLY A 27 -1.37 -3.11 0.98
CA GLY A 27 -0.14 -3.79 1.38
C GLY A 27 -0.02 -5.23 0.87
N VAL A 28 -1.08 -5.81 0.31
CA VAL A 28 -1.03 -7.12 -0.35
C VAL A 28 -0.22 -7.06 -1.63
N GLU A 29 -0.21 -5.91 -2.29
CA GLU A 29 0.55 -5.70 -3.53
C GLU A 29 2.07 -5.84 -3.31
N LEU A 30 2.57 -5.42 -2.14
CA LEU A 30 3.98 -5.58 -1.77
C LEU A 30 4.32 -7.05 -1.56
N PHE A 31 3.45 -7.78 -0.84
CA PHE A 31 3.62 -9.21 -0.61
C PHE A 31 3.63 -10.03 -1.92
N GLU A 32 2.71 -9.74 -2.84
CA GLU A 32 2.63 -10.46 -4.13
C GLU A 32 3.93 -10.31 -4.94
N THR A 33 4.56 -9.13 -4.94
CA THR A 33 5.82 -8.90 -5.68
C THR A 33 7.00 -9.70 -5.10
N SER A 34 7.12 -9.76 -3.76
CA SER A 34 8.13 -10.57 -3.08
C SER A 34 7.94 -12.07 -3.35
N VAL A 35 6.70 -12.56 -3.26
CA VAL A 35 6.36 -13.95 -3.61
C VAL A 35 6.69 -14.24 -5.08
N ARG A 36 6.41 -13.29 -5.98
CA ARG A 36 6.67 -13.48 -7.40
C ARG A 36 8.16 -13.56 -7.73
N LEU A 37 9.01 -12.75 -7.10
CA LEU A 37 10.47 -12.84 -7.24
C LEU A 37 10.98 -14.17 -6.70
N GLU A 38 10.45 -14.65 -5.57
CA GLU A 38 10.81 -15.95 -5.04
C GLU A 38 10.42 -17.10 -5.99
N GLN A 39 9.22 -17.03 -6.56
CA GLN A 39 8.75 -17.99 -7.58
C GLN A 39 9.65 -17.97 -8.82
N LEU A 40 10.05 -16.79 -9.31
CA LEU A 40 11.00 -16.68 -10.43
C LEU A 40 12.33 -17.36 -10.09
N GLY A 41 12.86 -17.12 -8.88
CA GLY A 41 14.08 -17.79 -8.41
C GLY A 41 13.92 -19.32 -8.32
N ARG A 42 12.78 -19.80 -7.83
CA ARG A 42 12.48 -21.25 -7.80
C ARG A 42 12.36 -21.84 -9.21
N SER A 43 11.68 -21.16 -10.13
CA SER A 43 11.55 -21.60 -11.52
C SER A 43 12.90 -21.66 -12.22
N LEU A 44 13.77 -20.65 -12.04
CA LEU A 44 15.12 -20.65 -12.60
C LEU A 44 15.94 -21.83 -12.08
N ARG A 45 15.94 -22.05 -10.75
CA ARG A 45 16.63 -23.20 -10.15
C ARG A 45 16.07 -24.54 -10.64
N GLY A 46 14.76 -24.61 -10.88
CA GLY A 46 14.09 -25.81 -11.38
C GLY A 46 14.50 -26.20 -12.80
N ILE A 47 14.73 -25.23 -13.68
CA ILE A 47 15.24 -25.51 -15.04
C ILE A 47 16.76 -25.79 -15.03
N GLY A 48 17.50 -25.22 -14.07
CA GLY A 48 18.92 -25.51 -13.86
C GLY A 48 19.87 -24.93 -14.93
N PRO A 49 21.19 -25.06 -14.73
CA PRO A 49 22.19 -24.38 -15.56
C PRO A 49 22.39 -25.00 -16.95
N ALA A 50 21.96 -26.25 -17.16
CA ALA A 50 22.08 -26.97 -18.43
C ALA A 50 20.88 -26.74 -19.38
N SER A 51 19.95 -25.87 -19.01
CA SER A 51 18.78 -25.53 -19.83
C SER A 51 19.14 -24.68 -21.04
N ASP A 52 18.19 -24.60 -21.97
CA ASP A 52 18.29 -23.75 -23.17
C ASP A 52 18.56 -22.28 -22.76
N PRO A 53 19.65 -21.65 -23.25
CA PRO A 53 19.97 -20.25 -22.99
C PRO A 53 18.85 -19.26 -23.33
N GLU A 54 17.98 -19.60 -24.29
CA GLU A 54 16.84 -18.75 -24.65
C GLU A 54 15.87 -18.58 -23.46
N LEU A 55 15.71 -19.62 -22.63
CA LEU A 55 14.85 -19.56 -21.44
C LEU A 55 15.37 -18.55 -20.42
N PHE A 56 16.70 -18.39 -20.30
CA PHE A 56 17.30 -17.48 -19.33
C PHE A 56 16.96 -16.00 -19.62
N ARG A 57 16.68 -15.67 -20.89
CA ARG A 57 16.34 -14.30 -21.33
C ARG A 57 15.04 -13.79 -20.71
N HIS A 58 14.13 -14.67 -20.31
CA HIS A 58 12.86 -14.24 -19.72
C HIS A 58 13.01 -13.72 -18.28
N PHE A 59 14.05 -14.16 -17.55
CA PHE A 59 14.18 -13.87 -16.12
C PHE A 59 14.53 -12.41 -15.82
N PRO A 60 15.51 -11.76 -16.49
CA PRO A 60 15.78 -10.34 -16.25
C PRO A 60 14.57 -9.45 -16.58
N VAL A 61 13.86 -9.75 -17.67
CA VAL A 61 12.66 -9.00 -18.08
C VAL A 61 11.56 -9.14 -17.02
N ALA A 62 11.29 -10.38 -16.58
CA ALA A 62 10.28 -10.65 -15.56
C ALA A 62 10.66 -10.05 -14.19
N ALA A 63 11.92 -10.16 -13.77
CA ALA A 63 12.40 -9.63 -12.50
C ALA A 63 12.28 -8.10 -12.43
N VAL A 64 12.71 -7.39 -13.48
CA VAL A 64 12.59 -5.92 -13.57
C VAL A 64 11.13 -5.49 -13.65
N ALA A 65 10.25 -6.24 -14.33
CA ALA A 65 8.82 -5.93 -14.35
C ALA A 65 8.14 -6.10 -12.98
N VAL A 66 8.58 -7.10 -12.19
CA VAL A 66 8.11 -7.25 -10.80
C VAL A 66 8.64 -6.12 -9.93
N LEU A 67 9.91 -5.75 -10.09
CA LEU A 67 10.52 -4.61 -9.39
C LEU A 67 9.82 -3.29 -9.76
N GLU A 68 9.40 -3.09 -11.01
CA GLU A 68 8.62 -1.92 -11.44
C GLU A 68 7.29 -1.86 -10.70
N SER A 69 6.55 -2.98 -10.68
CA SER A 69 5.28 -3.06 -9.94
C SER A 69 5.48 -2.73 -8.47
N HIS A 70 6.50 -3.31 -7.83
CA HIS A 70 6.84 -3.04 -6.43
C HIS A 70 7.17 -1.56 -6.22
N PHE A 71 8.03 -0.98 -7.07
CA PHE A 71 8.37 0.44 -7.02
C PHE A 71 7.15 1.35 -7.10
N LYS A 72 6.24 1.10 -8.06
CA LYS A 72 5.04 1.91 -8.26
C LYS A 72 4.10 1.83 -7.06
N THR A 73 3.89 0.62 -6.52
CA THR A 73 3.11 0.40 -5.30
C THR A 73 3.74 1.12 -4.12
N THR A 74 5.04 0.95 -3.88
CA THR A 74 5.75 1.57 -2.75
C THR A 74 5.68 3.09 -2.83
N VAL A 75 5.96 3.68 -4.00
CA VAL A 75 5.83 5.13 -4.22
C VAL A 75 4.41 5.62 -3.94
N ALA A 76 3.39 4.92 -4.44
CA ALA A 76 2.00 5.27 -4.20
C ALA A 76 1.66 5.23 -2.70
N SER A 77 2.06 4.17 -2.01
CA SER A 77 1.85 4.00 -0.56
C SER A 77 2.56 5.07 0.27
N ILE A 78 3.79 5.45 -0.07
CA ILE A 78 4.52 6.53 0.61
C ILE A 78 3.74 7.85 0.48
N ILE A 79 3.30 8.20 -0.72
CA ILE A 79 2.56 9.44 -0.98
C ILE A 79 1.21 9.43 -0.28
N ASN A 80 0.51 8.29 -0.31
CA ASN A 80 -0.81 8.14 0.33
C ASN A 80 -0.74 8.12 1.86
N ALA A 81 0.45 7.92 2.46
CA ALA A 81 0.66 8.10 3.90
C ALA A 81 0.47 9.57 4.34
N GLY A 82 0.44 10.52 3.40
CA GLY A 82 0.12 11.92 3.65
C GLY A 82 1.36 12.80 3.79
N SER A 83 1.21 13.92 4.48
CA SER A 83 2.30 14.89 4.67
C SER A 83 3.43 14.29 5.54
N PRO A 84 4.72 14.54 5.23
CA PRO A 84 5.25 15.43 4.19
C PRO A 84 5.44 14.77 2.80
N TYR A 85 5.11 13.49 2.67
CA TYR A 85 5.38 12.71 1.47
C TYR A 85 4.49 13.09 0.28
N LEU A 86 3.26 13.52 0.57
CA LEU A 86 2.31 14.00 -0.43
C LEU A 86 2.89 15.19 -1.21
N GLU A 87 3.36 16.21 -0.50
CA GLU A 87 3.90 17.44 -1.11
C GLU A 87 5.16 17.13 -1.92
N ARG A 88 6.04 16.27 -1.39
CA ARG A 88 7.25 15.82 -2.09
C ARG A 88 6.92 15.03 -3.36
N GLY A 89 5.93 14.14 -3.30
CA GLY A 89 5.46 13.37 -4.46
C GLY A 89 4.87 14.26 -5.56
N LEU A 90 4.05 15.24 -5.19
CA LEU A 90 3.51 16.21 -6.13
C LEU A 90 4.61 17.06 -6.79
N ALA A 91 5.62 17.47 -6.02
CA ALA A 91 6.78 18.18 -6.56
C ALA A 91 7.55 17.33 -7.57
N LEU A 92 7.73 16.03 -7.29
CA LEU A 92 8.42 15.08 -8.17
C LEU A 92 7.68 14.87 -9.51
N ALA A 93 6.35 14.98 -9.51
CA ALA A 93 5.51 14.77 -10.70
C ALA A 93 5.12 16.06 -11.45
N LYS A 94 5.51 17.23 -10.93
CA LYS A 94 5.04 18.55 -11.40
C LYS A 94 5.11 18.73 -12.92
N ASP A 95 6.23 18.35 -13.54
CA ASP A 95 6.45 18.58 -14.97
C ASP A 95 5.79 17.51 -15.87
N ARG A 96 5.26 16.44 -15.28
CA ARG A 96 4.66 15.30 -16.02
C ARG A 96 3.15 15.21 -15.86
N LEU A 97 2.60 15.84 -14.83
CA LEU A 97 1.16 16.02 -14.71
C LEU A 97 0.72 17.12 -15.67
N LYS A 98 0.34 16.72 -16.89
CA LYS A 98 0.01 17.64 -18.00
C LYS A 98 -1.12 18.63 -17.67
N SER A 99 -2.10 18.24 -16.85
CA SER A 99 -3.18 19.11 -16.40
C SER A 99 -3.91 18.55 -15.17
N ALA A 100 -4.23 19.42 -14.21
CA ALA A 100 -5.11 19.07 -13.09
C ALA A 100 -6.51 18.65 -13.56
N VAL A 101 -6.95 19.13 -14.73
CA VAL A 101 -8.27 18.82 -15.31
C VAL A 101 -8.42 17.33 -15.63
N ASP A 102 -7.33 16.63 -15.96
CA ASP A 102 -7.36 15.19 -16.27
C ASP A 102 -7.35 14.31 -15.01
N VAL A 103 -6.88 14.85 -13.87
CA VAL A 103 -6.66 14.10 -12.63
C VAL A 103 -7.78 14.34 -11.62
N VAL A 104 -8.32 15.56 -11.55
CA VAL A 104 -9.39 15.93 -10.60
C VAL A 104 -10.64 15.03 -10.71
N PRO A 105 -11.16 14.70 -11.92
CA PRO A 105 -12.30 13.81 -12.05
C PRO A 105 -12.04 12.40 -11.50
N LEU A 106 -10.81 11.89 -11.67
CA LEU A 106 -10.40 10.58 -11.18
C LEU A 106 -10.37 10.52 -9.65
N LEU A 107 -9.79 11.56 -9.03
CA LEU A 107 -9.75 11.70 -7.58
C LEU A 107 -11.16 11.88 -6.99
N HIS A 108 -12.02 12.68 -7.65
CA HIS A 108 -13.40 12.90 -7.20
C HIS A 108 -14.22 11.61 -7.18
N ARG A 109 -14.05 10.76 -8.20
CA ARG A 109 -14.71 9.45 -8.29
C ARG A 109 -14.10 8.40 -7.36
N LYS A 110 -12.98 8.72 -6.68
CA LYS A 110 -12.20 7.79 -5.85
C LYS A 110 -11.79 6.52 -6.60
N SER A 111 -11.64 6.59 -7.93
CA SER A 111 -11.25 5.43 -8.73
C SER A 111 -9.75 5.16 -8.65
N VAL A 112 -8.95 6.20 -8.39
CA VAL A 112 -7.50 6.14 -8.15
C VAL A 112 -7.13 7.11 -7.03
N THR A 113 -6.03 6.82 -6.35
CA THR A 113 -5.41 7.68 -5.35
C THR A 113 -4.41 8.64 -5.98
N ILE A 114 -4.06 9.72 -5.28
CA ILE A 114 -3.03 10.65 -5.76
C ILE A 114 -1.66 9.97 -5.87
N GLY A 115 -1.35 9.07 -4.93
CA GLY A 115 -0.13 8.27 -4.95
C GLY A 115 -0.03 7.42 -6.22
N GLU A 116 -1.12 6.78 -6.65
CA GLU A 116 -1.12 5.97 -7.87
C GLU A 116 -0.92 6.82 -9.13
N VAL A 117 -1.54 7.99 -9.20
CA VAL A 117 -1.35 8.91 -10.34
C VAL A 117 0.10 9.37 -10.42
N VAL A 118 0.69 9.78 -9.29
CA VAL A 118 2.09 10.21 -9.22
C VAL A 118 3.05 9.06 -9.53
N ALA A 119 2.86 7.90 -8.89
CA ALA A 119 3.66 6.72 -9.13
C ALA A 119 3.69 6.39 -10.63
N HIS A 120 2.53 6.46 -11.30
CA HIS A 120 2.41 6.13 -12.71
C HIS A 120 3.30 6.99 -13.62
N VAL A 121 3.42 8.29 -13.35
CA VAL A 121 4.18 9.24 -14.19
C VAL A 121 5.69 9.31 -13.86
N ILE A 122 6.12 8.70 -12.76
CA ILE A 122 7.55 8.63 -12.38
C ILE A 122 8.27 7.62 -13.28
N PRO A 123 9.52 7.88 -13.74
CA PRO A 123 10.17 7.01 -14.71
C PRO A 123 10.72 5.77 -13.99
N PHE A 124 10.79 4.66 -14.71
CA PHE A 124 11.36 3.42 -14.19
C PHE A 124 12.17 2.73 -15.29
N ASN A 125 13.29 3.33 -15.67
CA ASN A 125 14.12 2.86 -16.78
C ASN A 125 15.59 2.60 -16.39
N ALA A 126 16.02 3.03 -15.21
CA ALA A 126 17.36 2.82 -14.69
C ALA A 126 17.37 2.93 -13.17
N VAL A 127 18.45 2.43 -12.55
CA VAL A 127 18.68 2.56 -11.09
C VAL A 127 18.65 4.02 -10.63
N SER A 128 19.20 4.93 -11.42
CA SER A 128 19.18 6.37 -11.12
C SER A 128 17.77 6.97 -11.06
N SER A 129 16.81 6.40 -11.78
CA SER A 129 15.41 6.84 -11.70
C SER A 129 14.77 6.45 -10.37
N LEU A 130 15.10 5.26 -9.88
CA LEU A 130 14.69 4.77 -8.58
C LEU A 130 15.30 5.62 -7.46
N GLU A 131 16.61 5.89 -7.54
CA GLU A 131 17.32 6.74 -6.58
C GLU A 131 16.70 8.14 -6.51
N ALA A 132 16.47 8.77 -7.66
CA ALA A 132 15.90 10.10 -7.72
C ALA A 132 14.51 10.16 -7.07
N ALA A 133 13.67 9.14 -7.30
CA ALA A 133 12.33 9.08 -6.75
C ALA A 133 12.36 8.92 -5.22
N PHE A 134 13.09 7.92 -4.69
CA PHE A 134 13.15 7.72 -3.25
C PHE A 134 13.89 8.81 -2.52
N ARG A 135 14.93 9.41 -3.12
CA ARG A 135 15.60 10.58 -2.56
C ARG A 135 14.64 11.75 -2.38
N ALA A 136 13.81 12.02 -3.39
CA ALA A 136 12.83 13.10 -3.31
C ALA A 136 11.75 12.82 -2.25
N LEU A 137 11.27 11.58 -2.16
CA LEU A 137 10.19 11.21 -1.22
C LEU A 137 10.69 11.16 0.23
N LEU A 138 11.81 10.48 0.47
CA LEU A 138 12.34 10.24 1.82
C LEU A 138 13.22 11.38 2.32
N ASP A 139 13.70 12.26 1.43
CA ASP A 139 14.68 13.31 1.74
C ASP A 139 15.98 12.73 2.35
N ALA A 140 16.40 11.60 1.78
CA ALA A 140 17.55 10.82 2.21
C ALA A 140 18.16 10.04 1.04
N ASP A 141 19.42 9.65 1.15
CA ASP A 141 20.06 8.78 0.16
C ASP A 141 19.56 7.34 0.33
N ILE A 142 18.79 6.85 -0.63
CA ILE A 142 18.23 5.49 -0.58
C ILE A 142 19.31 4.41 -0.58
N LYS A 143 20.48 4.66 -1.19
CA LYS A 143 21.58 3.70 -1.18
C LYS A 143 22.15 3.53 0.22
N ILE A 144 22.29 4.63 0.96
CA ILE A 144 22.70 4.59 2.37
C ILE A 144 21.65 3.85 3.21
N LEU A 145 20.37 4.19 3.05
CA LEU A 145 19.29 3.53 3.80
C LEU A 145 19.25 2.02 3.54
N VAL A 146 19.45 1.58 2.30
CA VAL A 146 19.49 0.16 1.96
C VAL A 146 20.74 -0.54 2.50
N ALA A 147 21.89 0.14 2.53
CA ALA A 147 23.11 -0.42 3.13
C ALA A 147 22.94 -0.70 4.63
N GLU A 148 22.15 0.14 5.31
CA GLU A 148 21.88 0.02 6.75
C GLU A 148 20.61 -0.79 7.07
N ALA A 149 19.89 -1.25 6.05
CA ALA A 149 18.63 -1.95 6.20
C ALA A 149 18.81 -3.25 7.02
N ARG A 150 17.95 -3.42 8.02
CA ARG A 150 17.93 -4.57 8.93
C ARG A 150 16.51 -5.09 9.05
N ASP A 151 16.38 -6.35 9.43
CA ASP A 151 15.07 -6.98 9.66
C ASP A 151 14.24 -6.15 10.69
N PRO A 152 13.11 -5.56 10.26
CA PRO A 152 12.31 -4.69 11.11
C PRO A 152 11.64 -5.45 12.27
N TYR A 153 11.32 -6.73 12.08
CA TYR A 153 10.76 -7.59 13.12
C TYR A 153 11.80 -7.82 14.22
N ARG A 154 13.05 -8.12 13.87
CA ARG A 154 14.13 -8.31 14.86
C ARG A 154 14.42 -7.03 15.64
N LEU A 155 14.44 -5.89 14.96
CA LEU A 155 14.66 -4.59 15.60
C LEU A 155 13.56 -4.27 16.62
N ARG A 156 12.28 -4.41 16.24
CA ARG A 156 11.14 -4.12 17.13
C ARG A 156 11.06 -5.05 18.34
N ASN A 157 11.52 -6.28 18.21
CA ASN A 157 11.55 -7.26 19.31
C ASN A 157 12.83 -7.22 20.16
N GLY A 158 13.67 -6.18 20.02
CA GLY A 158 14.86 -5.98 20.86
C GLY A 158 16.03 -6.91 20.54
N HIS A 159 15.99 -7.65 19.43
CA HIS A 159 17.06 -8.54 18.97
C HIS A 159 18.10 -7.80 18.13
N VAL A 160 18.50 -6.61 18.57
CA VAL A 160 19.39 -5.69 17.82
C VAL A 160 20.79 -6.28 17.63
N SER A 161 21.28 -7.08 18.59
CA SER A 161 22.60 -7.73 18.54
C SER A 161 22.73 -8.84 17.49
N VAL A 162 21.62 -9.25 16.85
CA VAL A 162 21.56 -10.35 15.85
C VAL A 162 20.88 -9.89 14.55
N ALA A 163 20.57 -8.60 14.43
CA ALA A 163 19.99 -8.05 13.21
C ALA A 163 21.12 -7.64 12.25
N ASP A 164 21.73 -8.63 11.60
CA ASP A 164 22.69 -8.39 10.52
C ASP A 164 22.04 -7.52 9.43
N THR A 165 22.85 -6.77 8.70
CA THR A 165 22.37 -6.02 7.54
C THR A 165 21.77 -6.98 6.53
N LEU A 166 20.63 -6.62 5.94
CA LEU A 166 19.95 -7.44 4.93
C LEU A 166 20.76 -7.52 3.63
N VAL A 167 21.61 -6.53 3.39
CA VAL A 167 22.48 -6.42 2.23
C VAL A 167 23.93 -6.54 2.69
N ALA A 168 24.64 -7.54 2.17
CA ALA A 168 26.05 -7.76 2.49
C ALA A 168 26.96 -6.70 1.86
N SER A 169 26.67 -6.29 0.63
CA SER A 169 27.40 -5.27 -0.13
C SER A 169 26.42 -4.46 -0.96
N VAL A 170 26.22 -3.19 -0.58
CA VAL A 170 25.30 -2.29 -1.30
C VAL A 170 25.82 -1.96 -2.70
N ASP A 171 27.14 -1.90 -2.88
CA ASP A 171 27.75 -1.61 -4.17
C ASP A 171 27.53 -2.75 -5.16
N ASP A 172 27.64 -4.00 -4.70
CA ASP A 172 27.37 -5.16 -5.55
C ASP A 172 25.88 -5.27 -5.88
N LEU A 173 25.00 -4.97 -4.93
CA LEU A 173 23.56 -4.91 -5.17
C LEU A 173 23.23 -3.87 -6.25
N TRP A 174 23.78 -2.65 -6.16
CA TRP A 174 23.56 -1.60 -7.14
C TRP A 174 24.09 -1.97 -8.52
N ARG A 175 25.28 -2.58 -8.59
CA ARG A 175 25.85 -3.09 -9.84
C ARG A 175 24.95 -4.17 -10.46
N GLY A 176 24.44 -5.08 -9.63
CA GLY A 176 23.51 -6.14 -10.06
C GLY A 176 22.19 -5.58 -10.60
N LEU A 177 21.63 -4.57 -9.93
CA LEU A 177 20.43 -3.87 -10.42
C LEU A 177 20.69 -3.16 -11.76
N ALA A 178 21.81 -2.45 -11.89
CA ALA A 178 22.16 -1.76 -13.13
C ALA A 178 22.26 -2.73 -14.30
N LEU A 179 22.94 -3.87 -14.10
CA LEU A 179 23.01 -4.95 -15.08
C LEU A 179 21.63 -5.55 -15.40
N ALA A 180 20.75 -5.69 -14.41
CA ALA A 180 19.38 -6.17 -14.65
C ALA A 180 18.57 -5.23 -15.55
N PHE A 181 18.65 -3.91 -15.31
CA PHE A 181 18.01 -2.90 -16.17
C PHE A 181 18.57 -2.91 -17.59
N GLU A 182 19.89 -2.97 -17.74
CA GLU A 182 20.57 -3.05 -19.04
C GLU A 182 20.14 -4.30 -19.82
N ARG A 183 20.18 -5.46 -19.18
CA ARG A 183 19.72 -6.73 -19.77
C ARG A 183 18.26 -6.65 -20.20
N ARG A 184 17.37 -6.12 -19.34
CA ARG A 184 15.97 -5.91 -19.72
C ARG A 184 15.85 -4.96 -20.91
N HIS A 185 16.66 -3.91 -20.99
CA HIS A 185 16.64 -2.97 -22.11
C HIS A 185 16.97 -3.68 -23.42
N ILE A 186 18.12 -4.37 -23.46
CA ILE A 186 18.56 -5.16 -24.61
C ILE A 186 17.48 -6.17 -24.99
N LEU A 187 17.07 -7.03 -24.06
CA LEU A 187 16.16 -8.15 -24.34
C LEU A 187 14.75 -7.73 -24.78
N ALA A 188 14.26 -6.59 -24.30
CA ALA A 188 12.90 -6.13 -24.61
C ALA A 188 12.84 -5.20 -25.82
N HIS A 189 13.92 -4.49 -26.16
CA HIS A 189 13.88 -3.41 -27.16
C HIS A 189 14.88 -3.58 -28.30
N GLU A 190 15.90 -4.41 -28.14
CA GLU A 190 16.90 -4.68 -29.17
C GLU A 190 16.74 -6.16 -29.56
N ALA A 191 16.42 -6.48 -30.81
CA ALA A 191 16.19 -7.87 -31.22
C ALA A 191 17.37 -8.85 -30.92
N ALA A 192 18.54 -8.32 -30.53
CA ALA A 192 19.62 -8.94 -29.73
C ALA A 192 19.87 -10.44 -29.96
N THR A 193 19.87 -10.85 -31.23
CA THR A 193 20.00 -12.26 -31.64
C THR A 193 21.33 -12.90 -31.27
N LYS A 194 22.36 -12.10 -30.96
CA LYS A 194 23.69 -12.54 -30.52
C LYS A 194 23.95 -12.34 -29.03
N PHE A 195 22.98 -11.81 -28.30
CA PHE A 195 23.13 -11.59 -26.87
C PHE A 195 22.86 -12.90 -26.15
N GLU A 196 23.89 -13.48 -25.55
CA GLU A 196 23.78 -14.72 -24.78
C GLU A 196 23.71 -14.39 -23.30
N LEU A 197 22.89 -15.14 -22.57
CA LEU A 197 22.68 -14.95 -21.15
C LEU A 197 22.90 -16.29 -20.45
N SER A 198 23.81 -16.34 -19.50
CA SER A 198 24.07 -17.55 -18.73
C SER A 198 23.05 -17.74 -17.60
N PHE A 199 23.02 -18.93 -17.02
CA PHE A 199 22.22 -19.18 -15.81
C PHE A 199 22.58 -18.21 -14.68
N ASP A 200 23.86 -17.94 -14.47
CA ASP A 200 24.33 -17.04 -13.42
C ASP A 200 23.93 -15.58 -13.68
N ASP A 201 23.86 -15.17 -14.96
CA ASP A 201 23.35 -13.86 -15.33
C ASP A 201 21.86 -13.69 -15.00
N ALA A 202 21.05 -14.72 -15.32
CA ALA A 202 19.62 -14.72 -14.99
C ALA A 202 19.42 -14.72 -13.48
N LYS A 203 20.21 -15.55 -12.78
CA LYS A 203 20.16 -15.66 -11.32
C LYS A 203 20.53 -14.35 -10.65
N SER A 204 21.62 -13.72 -11.10
CA SER A 204 22.06 -12.43 -10.58
C SER A 204 21.00 -11.33 -10.74
N ALA A 205 20.28 -11.30 -11.87
CA ALA A 205 19.21 -10.34 -12.10
C ALA A 205 18.02 -10.55 -11.14
N VAL A 206 17.57 -11.80 -10.97
CA VAL A 206 16.47 -12.14 -10.06
C VAL A 206 16.86 -11.86 -8.61
N ASP A 207 18.04 -12.31 -8.18
CA ASP A 207 18.51 -12.16 -6.81
C ASP A 207 18.73 -10.69 -6.44
N SER A 208 19.27 -9.87 -7.36
CA SER A 208 19.46 -8.44 -7.12
C SER A 208 18.13 -7.71 -6.95
N CYS A 209 17.13 -8.02 -7.78
CA CYS A 209 15.79 -7.45 -7.64
C CYS A 209 15.15 -7.88 -6.31
N ALA A 210 15.26 -9.17 -5.95
CA ALA A 210 14.71 -9.71 -4.70
C ALA A 210 15.37 -9.11 -3.46
N ALA A 211 16.70 -9.02 -3.45
CA ALA A 211 17.46 -8.42 -2.36
C ALA A 211 17.11 -6.94 -2.18
N PHE A 212 16.98 -6.19 -3.28
CA PHE A 212 16.59 -4.79 -3.23
C PHE A 212 15.15 -4.61 -2.71
N VAL A 213 14.18 -5.40 -3.18
CA VAL A 213 12.80 -5.35 -2.68
C VAL A 213 12.75 -5.62 -1.18
N ASN A 214 13.42 -6.67 -0.71
CA ASN A 214 13.45 -7.00 0.72
C ASN A 214 14.10 -5.88 1.57
N ALA A 215 15.20 -5.30 1.08
CA ALA A 215 15.86 -4.20 1.78
C ALA A 215 15.02 -2.91 1.75
N LEU A 216 14.36 -2.61 0.64
CA LEU A 216 13.46 -1.47 0.52
C LEU A 216 12.28 -1.60 1.48
N ASP A 217 11.65 -2.77 1.57
CA ASP A 217 10.58 -3.04 2.54
C ASP A 217 11.05 -2.77 3.97
N ALA A 218 12.24 -3.23 4.33
CA ALA A 218 12.83 -2.95 5.64
C ALA A 218 13.09 -1.46 5.87
N VAL A 219 13.55 -0.71 4.85
CA VAL A 219 13.67 0.75 4.91
C VAL A 219 12.31 1.40 5.13
N MET A 220 11.26 0.94 4.44
CA MET A 220 9.92 1.51 4.61
C MET A 220 9.41 1.28 6.05
N TRP A 221 9.61 0.09 6.60
CA TRP A 221 9.24 -0.25 7.99
C TRP A 221 10.05 0.46 9.07
N SER A 222 11.26 0.95 8.74
CA SER A 222 12.09 1.75 9.65
C SER A 222 11.85 3.26 9.50
N THR A 223 11.20 3.70 8.43
CA THR A 223 11.01 5.12 8.11
C THR A 223 9.53 5.51 8.04
N VAL A 224 8.87 5.23 6.92
CA VAL A 224 7.50 5.67 6.60
C VAL A 224 6.45 4.93 7.43
N TRP A 225 6.65 3.64 7.67
CA TRP A 225 5.71 2.76 8.36
C TRP A 225 6.16 2.38 9.78
N LYS A 226 7.10 3.15 10.34
CA LYS A 226 7.68 2.87 11.67
C LYS A 226 6.65 2.78 12.80
N ASP A 227 5.54 3.51 12.67
CA ASP A 227 4.47 3.57 13.66
C ASP A 227 3.27 2.68 13.27
N LEU A 228 3.30 2.03 12.11
CA LEU A 228 2.27 1.08 11.70
C LEU A 228 2.50 -0.28 12.34
N PRO A 229 1.44 -1.06 12.61
CA PRO A 229 1.57 -2.39 13.20
C PRO A 229 2.22 -3.37 12.21
N LEU A 230 3.33 -4.00 12.63
CA LEU A 230 4.08 -4.96 11.81
C LEU A 230 3.69 -6.40 12.13
N THR A 231 3.49 -6.71 13.42
CA THR A 231 3.18 -8.06 13.87
C THR A 231 1.68 -8.30 13.98
N GLN A 232 1.23 -9.55 13.86
CA GLN A 232 -0.18 -9.89 14.08
C GLN A 232 -0.67 -9.46 15.47
N TYR A 233 0.21 -9.47 16.47
CA TYR A 233 -0.10 -8.96 17.81
C TYR A 233 -0.34 -7.45 17.78
N GLU A 234 0.57 -6.66 17.19
CA GLU A 234 0.40 -5.21 17.01
C GLU A 234 -0.86 -4.89 16.21
N MET A 235 -1.12 -5.62 15.12
CA MET A 235 -2.32 -5.43 14.29
C MET A 235 -3.60 -5.68 15.09
N ASN A 236 -3.62 -6.72 15.92
CA ASN A 236 -4.75 -7.01 16.82
C ASN A 236 -4.94 -5.89 17.85
N VAL A 237 -3.86 -5.37 18.45
CA VAL A 237 -3.89 -4.28 19.43
C VAL A 237 -4.41 -3.00 18.79
N GLU A 238 -3.88 -2.62 17.62
CA GLU A 238 -4.26 -1.42 16.90
C GLU A 238 -5.74 -1.46 16.48
N ALA A 239 -6.20 -2.56 15.88
CA ALA A 239 -7.60 -2.70 15.48
C ALA A 239 -8.57 -2.53 16.66
N TRP A 240 -8.21 -3.05 17.84
CA TRP A 240 -8.98 -2.84 19.06
C TRP A 240 -8.93 -1.40 19.58
N SER A 241 -7.76 -0.74 19.47
CA SER A 241 -7.59 0.67 19.79
C SER A 241 -8.51 1.54 18.94
N CYS A 242 -8.52 1.35 17.62
CA CYS A 242 -9.42 2.04 16.68
C CYS A 242 -10.89 1.80 17.05
N CYS A 243 -11.29 0.54 17.27
CA CYS A 243 -12.65 0.20 17.68
C CYS A 243 -13.07 0.92 18.99
N LYS A 244 -12.16 1.03 19.96
CA LYS A 244 -12.40 1.73 21.23
C LYS A 244 -12.53 3.24 21.04
N ALA A 245 -11.68 3.83 20.19
CA ALA A 245 -11.76 5.24 19.84
C ALA A 245 -13.09 5.58 19.16
N GLU A 246 -13.50 4.78 18.17
CA GLU A 246 -14.76 4.97 17.45
C GLU A 246 -15.99 4.79 18.37
N ARG A 247 -15.93 3.82 19.30
CA ARG A 247 -16.97 3.66 20.34
C ARG A 247 -17.10 4.91 21.23
N ARG A 248 -15.98 5.55 21.58
CA ARG A 248 -16.00 6.81 22.35
C ARG A 248 -16.58 7.95 21.52
N ALA A 249 -16.21 8.06 20.26
CA ALA A 249 -16.74 9.07 19.33
C ALA A 249 -18.27 8.92 19.18
N LEU A 250 -18.76 7.70 18.92
CA LEU A 250 -20.18 7.40 18.85
C LEU A 250 -20.92 7.77 20.14
N ALA A 251 -20.34 7.49 21.31
CA ALA A 251 -20.95 7.86 22.58
C ALA A 251 -21.11 9.39 22.74
N THR A 252 -20.16 10.17 22.21
CA THR A 252 -20.28 11.64 22.16
C THR A 252 -21.42 12.08 21.25
N GLU A 253 -21.54 11.53 20.05
CA GLU A 253 -22.64 11.86 19.13
C GLU A 253 -24.02 11.46 19.68
N ILE A 254 -24.11 10.31 20.37
CA ILE A 254 -25.34 9.89 21.06
C ILE A 254 -25.75 10.91 22.13
N ARG A 255 -24.81 11.42 22.92
CA ARG A 255 -25.10 12.46 23.92
C ARG A 255 -25.59 13.74 23.24
N ALA A 256 -24.94 14.15 22.16
CA ALA A 256 -25.36 15.30 21.37
C ALA A 256 -26.78 15.11 20.80
N ALA A 257 -27.09 13.91 20.31
CA ALA A 257 -28.41 13.58 19.77
C ALA A 257 -29.51 13.63 20.83
N LEU A 258 -29.25 13.07 22.01
CA LEU A 258 -30.18 13.12 23.14
C LEU A 258 -30.42 14.54 23.65
N ALA A 259 -29.44 15.45 23.52
CA ALA A 259 -29.61 16.85 23.87
C ALA A 259 -30.60 17.57 22.93
N VAL A 260 -30.56 17.24 21.63
CA VAL A 260 -31.42 17.85 20.58
C VAL A 260 -32.81 17.21 20.51
N ALA A 261 -32.94 15.94 20.89
CA ALA A 261 -34.23 15.26 20.99
C ALA A 261 -35.05 15.83 22.16
N THR A 262 -35.81 16.90 21.91
CA THR A 262 -36.56 17.66 22.91
C THR A 262 -38.06 17.37 22.88
N GLN A 263 -38.61 16.78 21.80
CA GLN A 263 -40.03 16.48 21.77
C GLN A 263 -40.37 15.29 22.69
N LYS A 264 -41.62 15.28 23.18
CA LYS A 264 -42.11 14.26 24.11
C LYS A 264 -41.93 12.86 23.51
N GLY A 265 -41.20 12.00 24.22
CA GLY A 265 -40.96 10.61 23.85
C GLY A 265 -39.88 10.37 22.78
N GLU A 266 -39.27 11.40 22.20
CA GLU A 266 -38.16 11.21 21.22
C GLU A 266 -36.93 10.58 21.86
N ARG A 267 -36.54 11.01 23.06
CA ARG A 267 -35.39 10.44 23.78
C ARG A 267 -35.56 8.96 24.05
N THR A 268 -36.78 8.53 24.41
CA THR A 268 -37.09 7.12 24.64
C THR A 268 -36.99 6.34 23.33
N ARG A 269 -37.68 6.79 22.28
CA ARG A 269 -37.62 6.18 20.94
C ARG A 269 -36.18 6.07 20.42
N PHE A 270 -35.36 7.11 20.60
CA PHE A 270 -33.96 7.10 20.19
C PHE A 270 -33.15 6.02 20.94
N ARG A 271 -33.33 5.90 22.26
CA ARG A 271 -32.65 4.89 23.08
C ARG A 271 -33.06 3.48 22.67
N ASP A 272 -34.35 3.26 22.41
CA ASP A 272 -34.88 1.96 21.98
C ASP A 272 -34.33 1.57 20.60
N LEU A 273 -34.32 2.50 19.65
CA LEU A 273 -33.71 2.29 18.33
C LEU A 273 -32.22 2.00 18.43
N HIS A 274 -31.49 2.70 19.31
CA HIS A 274 -30.07 2.45 19.50
C HIS A 274 -29.82 1.08 20.16
N ALA A 275 -30.65 0.66 21.12
CA ALA A 275 -30.57 -0.66 21.74
C ALA A 275 -30.83 -1.77 20.72
N ALA A 276 -31.88 -1.63 19.89
CA ALA A 276 -32.17 -2.57 18.80
C ALA A 276 -31.01 -2.66 17.80
N TRP A 277 -30.44 -1.51 17.41
CA TRP A 277 -29.26 -1.46 16.55
C TRP A 277 -28.05 -2.17 17.17
N LYS A 278 -27.79 -2.00 18.47
CA LYS A 278 -26.69 -2.69 19.15
C LYS A 278 -26.86 -4.21 19.11
N GLU A 279 -28.07 -4.71 19.32
CA GLU A 279 -28.35 -6.15 19.29
C GLU A 279 -28.23 -6.71 17.88
N PHE A 280 -28.78 -6.02 16.88
CA PHE A 280 -28.58 -6.35 15.46
C PHE A 280 -27.09 -6.44 15.13
N ASN A 281 -26.31 -5.41 15.49
CA ASN A 281 -24.90 -5.37 15.14
C ASN A 281 -24.08 -6.46 15.85
N LYS A 282 -24.39 -6.76 17.12
CA LYS A 282 -23.76 -7.88 17.83
C LYS A 282 -23.94 -9.20 17.08
N ARG A 283 -25.15 -9.48 16.59
CA ARG A 283 -25.44 -10.70 15.81
C ARG A 283 -24.79 -10.68 14.44
N TRP A 284 -24.83 -9.54 13.76
CA TRP A 284 -24.20 -9.36 12.44
C TRP A 284 -22.69 -9.60 12.48
N VAL A 285 -21.99 -8.97 13.44
CA VAL A 285 -20.55 -9.17 13.63
C VAL A 285 -20.24 -10.63 13.99
N ALA A 286 -21.04 -11.25 14.86
CA ALA A 286 -20.85 -12.66 15.19
C ALA A 286 -20.94 -13.56 13.94
N TRP A 287 -21.90 -13.30 13.06
CA TRP A 287 -22.06 -14.01 11.80
C TRP A 287 -20.89 -13.76 10.82
N GLU A 288 -20.43 -12.51 10.66
CA GLU A 288 -19.23 -12.21 9.84
C GLU A 288 -17.97 -12.93 10.36
N ASP A 289 -17.82 -13.02 11.69
CA ASP A 289 -16.69 -13.67 12.35
C ASP A 289 -16.71 -15.20 12.24
N GLU A 290 -17.84 -15.84 11.89
CA GLU A 290 -17.98 -17.31 11.84
C GLU A 290 -17.01 -17.95 10.84
N SER A 291 -16.79 -17.29 9.70
CA SER A 291 -15.87 -17.79 8.65
C SER A 291 -14.40 -17.78 9.09
N PHE A 292 -14.08 -17.09 10.17
CA PHE A 292 -12.74 -16.94 10.72
C PHE A 292 -12.62 -17.58 12.10
N ALA A 293 -13.39 -18.65 12.36
CA ALA A 293 -13.52 -19.29 13.66
C ALA A 293 -12.18 -19.62 14.35
N MET A 294 -11.11 -19.82 13.59
CA MET A 294 -9.75 -20.09 14.09
C MET A 294 -8.70 -19.15 13.48
N GLY A 295 -7.59 -18.94 14.21
CA GLY A 295 -6.43 -18.20 13.73
C GLY A 295 -6.13 -16.91 14.49
N SER A 296 -4.88 -16.46 14.43
CA SER A 296 -4.38 -15.27 15.12
C SER A 296 -4.86 -13.95 14.52
N ILE A 297 -5.45 -13.98 13.31
CA ILE A 297 -6.02 -12.82 12.61
C ILE A 297 -7.46 -12.49 13.03
N ARG A 298 -8.18 -13.45 13.61
CA ARG A 298 -9.59 -13.31 14.01
C ARG A 298 -9.86 -12.08 14.89
N PRO A 299 -9.05 -11.76 15.93
CA PRO A 299 -9.31 -10.61 16.78
C PRO A 299 -9.29 -9.28 16.00
N MET A 300 -8.38 -9.14 15.04
CA MET A 300 -8.30 -7.97 14.16
C MET A 300 -9.55 -7.85 13.28
N ILE A 301 -9.99 -8.94 12.64
CA ILE A 301 -11.19 -8.94 11.77
C ILE A 301 -12.42 -8.53 12.60
N ALA A 302 -12.61 -9.15 13.77
CA ALA A 302 -13.72 -8.85 14.65
C ALA A 302 -13.71 -7.40 15.14
N ALA A 303 -12.55 -6.86 15.49
CA ALA A 303 -12.41 -5.46 15.89
C ALA A 303 -12.70 -4.51 14.72
N GLY A 304 -12.22 -4.83 13.52
CA GLY A 304 -12.48 -4.06 12.29
C GLY A 304 -13.96 -4.05 11.90
N SER A 305 -14.65 -5.20 11.93
CA SER A 305 -16.09 -5.28 11.67
C SER A 305 -16.90 -4.44 12.67
N ARG A 306 -16.53 -4.47 13.96
CA ARG A 306 -17.16 -3.61 14.98
C ARG A 306 -16.89 -2.14 14.73
N GLU A 307 -15.66 -1.78 14.41
CA GLU A 307 -15.26 -0.40 14.11
C GLU A 307 -16.09 0.16 12.95
N ARG A 308 -16.17 -0.56 11.81
CA ARG A 308 -16.97 -0.14 10.65
C ARG A 308 -18.44 0.10 11.00
N ALA A 309 -19.03 -0.79 11.79
CA ALA A 309 -20.41 -0.64 12.20
C ALA A 309 -20.63 0.54 13.15
N LEU A 310 -19.71 0.76 14.10
CA LEU A 310 -19.75 1.91 15.00
C LEU A 310 -19.65 3.22 14.20
N ARG A 311 -18.74 3.27 13.21
CA ARG A 311 -18.56 4.40 12.30
C ARG A 311 -19.79 4.71 11.47
N ALA A 312 -20.35 3.70 10.80
CA ALA A 312 -21.58 3.87 10.02
C ALA A 312 -22.74 4.40 10.89
N ARG A 313 -22.85 3.93 12.13
CA ARG A 313 -23.86 4.45 13.06
C ARG A 313 -23.57 5.89 13.50
N ARG A 314 -22.29 6.23 13.73
CA ARG A 314 -21.87 7.60 14.05
C ARG A 314 -22.25 8.55 12.92
N GLU A 315 -21.89 8.21 11.68
CA GLU A 315 -22.22 8.98 10.49
C GLU A 315 -23.74 9.17 10.31
N ALA A 316 -24.53 8.12 10.54
CA ALA A 316 -26.00 8.22 10.50
C ALA A 316 -26.55 9.19 11.56
N ILE A 317 -25.99 9.19 12.78
CA ILE A 317 -26.39 10.14 13.84
C ILE A 317 -25.95 11.55 13.49
N GLN A 318 -24.74 11.73 12.97
CA GLN A 318 -24.23 13.04 12.52
C GLN A 318 -25.09 13.62 11.39
N GLY A 319 -25.50 12.79 10.43
CA GLY A 319 -26.42 13.19 9.37
C GLY A 319 -27.81 13.59 9.89
N TRP A 320 -28.31 12.93 10.93
CA TRP A 320 -29.54 13.36 11.59
C TRP A 320 -29.36 14.66 12.38
N LEU A 321 -28.24 14.80 13.11
CA LEU A 321 -27.92 16.00 13.88
C LEU A 321 -27.77 17.24 13.01
N SER A 322 -27.21 17.13 11.81
CA SER A 322 -27.09 18.26 10.86
C SER A 322 -28.44 18.73 10.33
N LEU A 323 -29.43 17.84 10.21
CA LEU A 323 -30.80 18.20 9.85
C LEU A 323 -31.54 18.88 11.01
N MET A 324 -31.28 18.45 12.24
CA MET A 324 -31.94 18.96 13.45
C MET A 324 -31.32 20.25 13.99
N ARG A 325 -30.08 20.54 13.62
CA ARG A 325 -29.39 21.80 13.85
C ARG A 325 -29.21 22.51 12.51
N PRO A 326 -30.27 23.07 11.90
CA PRO A 326 -30.05 23.96 10.78
C PRO A 326 -29.08 25.05 11.25
N ALA A 327 -28.12 25.40 10.39
CA ALA A 327 -27.14 26.45 10.65
C ALA A 327 -27.82 27.60 11.39
N GLU A 328 -27.24 28.01 12.52
CA GLU A 328 -27.60 29.27 13.16
C GLU A 328 -27.80 30.28 12.04
N LEU A 329 -29.01 30.85 12.00
CA LEU A 329 -29.35 31.98 11.14
C LEU A 329 -28.10 32.83 11.04
N LYS A 330 -27.62 33.07 9.81
CA LYS A 330 -26.72 34.18 9.53
C LYS A 330 -27.40 35.39 10.15
N SER A 331 -26.97 35.74 11.35
CA SER A 331 -27.39 36.93 12.06
C SER A 331 -26.87 38.09 11.25
N ASP A 332 -27.81 38.81 10.64
CA ASP A 332 -27.75 40.23 10.29
C ASP A 332 -26.35 40.87 10.36
N GLU A 333 -25.71 40.97 9.19
CA GLU A 333 -25.04 42.19 8.70
C GLU A 333 -25.28 42.33 7.19
#